data_AF-A0A7V4TYK3-F1
#
_entry.id   AF-A0A7V4TYK3-F1
#
_cell.length_a   1.000
_cell.length_b   1.000
_cell.length_c   1.000
_cell.angle_alpha   90.00
_cell.angle_beta   90.00
_cell.angle_gamma   90.00
#
_symmetry.space_group_name_H-M   'P 1'
#
loop_
_entity.id
_entity.type
_entity.pdbx_description
1 polymer ?
#
loop_
_entity_poly.entity_id
_entity_poly.type
_entity_poly.pdbx_seq_one_letter_code
_entity_poly.pdbx_strand_id
1 'polypeptide(L)'
;MEQKKIEQEIKEIHEKLDFITQQLQETCKHNQEMQELKNDLALVGKDMFDAAVEGLEDVAPYFDTSDLLHLGKKLLRNTRNLNRMLTQLESAEDLFHDLKPLGKQMFDELLETLNELDRKGYFEFFGEAFKIIDTIVTTFDVEDVRLLRENIASILLTIKDMTQPEMLNSMNNALDFFKKMDVVIKDEVSFFTIMKKLRDPEVKKGIAFSLEFIKNMAQQGNGHSKQA
;
A
#
# COMPACT_ATOMS: atom_id res chain seq x y z
N MET A 1 -26.85 -14.82 70.21
CA MET A 1 -26.42 -14.14 68.96
C MET A 1 -25.94 -15.13 67.89
N GLU A 2 -25.40 -16.30 68.26
CA GLU A 2 -24.92 -17.31 67.29
C GLU A 2 -26.03 -17.99 66.45
N GLN A 3 -27.21 -18.29 67.03
CA GLN A 3 -28.31 -18.91 66.27
C GLN A 3 -28.80 -18.06 65.08
N LYS A 4 -28.91 -16.74 65.24
CA LYS A 4 -29.29 -15.83 64.14
C LYS A 4 -28.24 -15.79 63.03
N LYS A 5 -26.97 -15.97 63.36
CA LYS A 5 -25.88 -15.99 62.38
C LYS A 5 -25.92 -17.27 61.54
N ILE A 6 -26.19 -18.40 62.17
CA ILE A 6 -26.36 -19.70 61.50
C ILE A 6 -27.58 -19.69 60.57
N GLU A 7 -28.71 -19.13 61.00
CA GLU A 7 -29.91 -19.00 60.15
C GLU A 7 -29.65 -18.12 58.91
N GLN A 8 -28.85 -17.07 59.07
CA GLN A 8 -28.50 -16.17 57.97
C GLN A 8 -27.53 -16.84 56.97
N GLU A 9 -26.54 -17.59 57.46
CA GLU A 9 -25.64 -18.39 56.60
C GLU A 9 -26.39 -19.48 55.83
N ILE A 10 -27.37 -20.16 56.46
CA ILE A 10 -28.22 -21.17 55.79
C ILE A 10 -29.07 -20.52 54.69
N LYS A 11 -29.57 -19.32 54.91
CA LYS A 11 -30.36 -18.58 53.91
C LYS A 11 -29.53 -18.17 52.71
N GLU A 12 -28.32 -17.65 52.94
CA GLU A 12 -27.37 -17.33 51.85
C GLU A 12 -26.94 -18.58 51.07
N ILE A 13 -26.82 -19.72 51.73
CA ILE A 13 -26.54 -21.00 51.06
C ILE A 13 -27.72 -21.43 50.21
N HIS A 14 -28.97 -21.29 50.68
CA HIS A 14 -30.16 -21.60 49.87
C HIS A 14 -30.23 -20.73 48.62
N GLU A 15 -30.04 -19.41 48.74
CA GLU A 15 -30.06 -18.51 47.58
C GLU A 15 -28.96 -18.86 46.56
N LYS A 16 -27.77 -19.26 47.03
CA LYS A 16 -26.69 -19.74 46.17
C LYS A 16 -27.01 -21.10 45.53
N LEU A 17 -27.65 -22.01 46.26
CA LEU A 17 -28.07 -23.31 45.74
C LEU A 17 -29.17 -23.16 44.69
N ASP A 18 -30.13 -22.27 44.90
CA ASP A 18 -31.21 -21.98 43.95
C ASP A 18 -30.63 -21.36 42.66
N PHE A 19 -29.68 -20.43 42.79
CA PHE A 19 -28.97 -19.85 41.65
C PHE A 19 -28.17 -20.90 40.86
N ILE A 20 -27.44 -21.79 41.54
CA ILE A 20 -26.68 -22.87 40.89
C ILE A 20 -27.64 -23.88 40.22
N THR A 21 -28.78 -24.17 40.86
CA THR A 21 -29.77 -25.12 40.34
C THR A 21 -30.41 -24.60 39.05
N GLN A 22 -30.73 -23.30 39.00
CA GLN A 22 -31.27 -22.68 37.80
C GLN A 22 -30.25 -22.70 36.63
N GLN A 23 -28.99 -22.38 36.91
CA GLN A 23 -27.91 -22.45 35.90
C GLN A 23 -27.65 -23.89 35.41
N LEU A 24 -27.76 -24.88 36.30
CA LEU A 24 -27.63 -26.29 35.93
C LEU A 24 -28.78 -26.77 35.05
N GLN A 25 -30.00 -26.26 35.25
CA GLN A 25 -31.16 -26.61 34.42
C GLN A 25 -30.98 -26.12 32.98
N GLU A 26 -30.55 -24.88 32.77
CA GLU A 26 -30.26 -24.34 31.44
C GLU A 26 -29.15 -25.12 30.74
N THR A 27 -28.11 -25.48 31.49
CA THR A 27 -26.99 -26.30 30.98
C THR A 27 -27.44 -27.72 30.58
N CYS A 28 -28.32 -28.34 31.37
CA CYS A 28 -28.87 -29.66 31.06
C CYS A 28 -29.73 -29.63 29.79
N LYS A 29 -30.57 -28.60 29.64
CA LYS A 29 -31.40 -28.42 28.45
C LYS A 29 -30.56 -28.29 27.18
N HIS A 30 -29.52 -27.46 27.22
CA HIS A 30 -28.56 -27.30 26.12
C HIS A 30 -27.85 -28.62 25.75
N ASN A 31 -27.46 -29.40 26.77
CA ASN A 31 -26.83 -30.70 26.53
C ASN A 31 -27.78 -31.70 25.88
N GLN A 32 -29.07 -31.65 26.21
CA GLN A 32 -30.08 -32.53 25.64
C GLN A 32 -30.38 -32.16 24.18
N GLU A 33 -30.55 -30.88 23.87
CA GLU A 33 -30.72 -30.38 22.49
C GLU A 33 -29.50 -30.74 21.62
N MET A 34 -28.29 -30.66 22.18
CA MET A 34 -27.06 -31.10 21.52
C MET A 34 -27.00 -32.62 21.31
N GLN A 35 -27.65 -33.41 22.18
CA GLN A 35 -27.72 -34.86 22.06
C GLN A 35 -28.71 -35.27 20.96
N GLU A 36 -29.84 -34.59 20.85
CA GLU A 36 -30.83 -34.77 19.79
C GLU A 36 -30.25 -34.38 18.44
N LEU A 37 -29.59 -33.22 18.35
CA LEU A 37 -28.88 -32.80 17.14
C LEU A 37 -27.85 -33.83 16.68
N LYS A 38 -27.10 -34.45 17.60
CA LYS A 38 -26.15 -35.53 17.26
C LYS A 38 -26.84 -36.74 16.66
N ASN A 39 -28.01 -37.11 17.17
CA ASN A 39 -28.77 -38.26 16.67
C ASN A 39 -29.34 -37.97 15.28
N ASP A 40 -29.89 -36.78 15.07
CA ASP A 40 -30.44 -36.36 13.77
C ASP A 40 -29.33 -36.20 12.71
N LEU A 41 -28.19 -35.65 13.11
CA LEU A 41 -27.02 -35.52 12.24
C LEU A 41 -26.42 -36.88 11.85
N ALA A 42 -26.51 -37.88 12.74
CA ALA A 42 -26.05 -39.23 12.44
C ALA A 42 -26.93 -39.94 11.39
N LEU A 43 -28.23 -39.64 11.38
CA LEU A 43 -29.19 -40.20 10.42
C LEU A 43 -29.04 -39.56 9.03
N VAL A 44 -28.91 -38.23 8.97
CA VAL A 44 -28.82 -37.47 7.70
C VAL A 44 -27.38 -37.43 7.15
N GLY A 45 -26.39 -37.60 8.02
CA GLY A 45 -24.97 -37.44 7.68
C GLY A 45 -24.45 -38.44 6.66
N LYS A 46 -25.05 -39.64 6.59
CA LYS A 46 -24.65 -40.65 5.60
C LYS A 46 -25.04 -40.23 4.18
N ASP A 47 -26.29 -39.85 3.97
CA ASP A 47 -26.80 -39.51 2.64
C ASP A 47 -26.17 -38.20 2.12
N MET A 48 -25.90 -37.25 3.02
CA MET A 48 -25.15 -36.02 2.67
C MET A 48 -23.66 -36.27 2.39
N PHE A 49 -23.04 -37.22 3.07
CA PHE A 49 -21.65 -37.61 2.81
C PHE A 49 -21.51 -38.25 1.43
N ASP A 50 -22.41 -39.17 1.09
CA ASP A 50 -22.41 -39.84 -0.21
C ASP A 50 -22.66 -38.82 -1.35
N ALA A 51 -23.59 -37.88 -1.17
CA ALA A 51 -23.84 -36.80 -2.14
C ALA A 51 -22.69 -35.80 -2.27
N ALA A 52 -21.97 -35.51 -1.17
CA ALA A 52 -20.79 -34.63 -1.21
C ALA A 52 -19.61 -35.31 -1.89
N VAL A 53 -19.42 -36.63 -1.72
CA VAL A 53 -18.38 -37.40 -2.41
C VAL A 53 -18.66 -37.44 -3.92
N GLU A 54 -19.90 -37.67 -4.32
CA GLU A 54 -20.32 -37.67 -5.73
C GLU A 54 -20.17 -36.26 -6.37
N GLY A 55 -20.54 -35.20 -5.67
CA GLY A 55 -20.40 -33.81 -6.16
C GLY A 55 -18.96 -33.29 -6.17
N LEU A 56 -18.04 -33.93 -5.45
CA LEU A 56 -16.61 -33.58 -5.40
C LEU A 56 -15.74 -34.49 -6.27
N GLU A 57 -16.34 -35.43 -7.01
CA GLU A 57 -15.64 -36.34 -7.93
C GLU A 57 -14.91 -35.57 -9.06
N ASP A 58 -15.39 -34.36 -9.41
CA ASP A 58 -14.70 -33.42 -10.32
C ASP A 58 -13.38 -32.84 -9.75
N VAL A 59 -13.18 -32.91 -8.43
CA VAL A 59 -11.98 -32.41 -7.71
C VAL A 59 -11.13 -33.59 -7.18
N ALA A 60 -11.49 -34.83 -7.55
CA ALA A 60 -10.88 -36.08 -7.11
C ALA A 60 -9.34 -36.18 -7.19
N PRO A 61 -8.61 -35.49 -8.11
CA PRO A 61 -7.15 -35.57 -8.11
C PRO A 61 -6.46 -34.99 -6.87
N TYR A 62 -7.15 -34.17 -6.08
CA TYR A 62 -6.57 -33.46 -4.92
C TYR A 62 -7.28 -33.75 -3.59
N PHE A 63 -8.31 -34.61 -3.60
CA PHE A 63 -9.18 -34.81 -2.45
C PHE A 63 -9.56 -36.29 -2.30
N ASP A 64 -9.02 -36.96 -1.29
CA ASP A 64 -9.37 -38.35 -0.96
C ASP A 64 -10.62 -38.39 -0.06
N THR A 65 -11.47 -39.42 -0.24
CA THR A 65 -12.63 -39.69 0.63
C THR A 65 -12.22 -39.85 2.11
N SER A 66 -10.99 -40.34 2.35
CA SER A 66 -10.40 -40.45 3.68
C SER A 66 -10.17 -39.07 4.32
N ASP A 67 -9.81 -38.05 3.54
CA ASP A 67 -9.55 -36.70 4.05
C ASP A 67 -10.85 -35.98 4.43
N LEU A 68 -11.94 -36.21 3.69
CA LEU A 68 -13.29 -35.75 4.07
C LEU A 68 -13.73 -36.34 5.41
N LEU A 69 -13.54 -37.65 5.61
CA LEU A 69 -13.83 -38.31 6.89
C LEU A 69 -12.96 -37.75 8.02
N HIS A 70 -11.69 -37.47 7.74
CA HIS A 70 -10.77 -36.90 8.72
C HIS A 70 -11.17 -35.47 9.11
N LEU A 71 -11.56 -34.64 8.14
CA LEU A 71 -12.10 -33.30 8.33
C LEU A 71 -13.39 -33.34 9.15
N GLY A 72 -14.34 -34.19 8.77
CA GLY A 72 -15.59 -34.39 9.52
C GLY A 72 -15.33 -34.81 10.96
N LYS A 73 -14.43 -35.78 11.18
CA LYS A 73 -14.02 -36.20 12.52
C LYS A 73 -13.32 -35.09 13.31
N LYS A 74 -12.51 -34.26 12.65
CA LYS A 74 -11.81 -33.12 13.27
C LYS A 74 -12.80 -32.03 13.67
N LEU A 75 -13.82 -31.77 12.86
CA LEU A 75 -14.93 -30.85 13.19
C LEU A 75 -15.77 -31.37 14.37
N LEU A 76 -16.18 -32.65 14.34
CA LEU A 76 -16.93 -33.30 15.42
C LEU A 76 -16.14 -33.38 16.74
N ARG A 77 -14.83 -33.63 16.65
CA ARG A 77 -13.95 -33.61 17.83
C ARG A 77 -13.81 -32.19 18.40
N ASN A 78 -13.96 -31.18 17.56
CA ASN A 78 -13.79 -29.78 17.91
C ASN A 78 -15.12 -29.04 18.12
N THR A 79 -16.25 -29.76 18.25
CA THR A 79 -17.59 -29.18 18.46
C THR A 79 -17.64 -28.24 19.66
N ARG A 80 -16.85 -28.50 20.70
CA ARG A 80 -16.78 -27.62 21.87
C ARG A 80 -16.15 -26.25 21.57
N ASN A 81 -15.17 -26.19 20.66
CA ASN A 81 -14.61 -24.92 20.20
C ASN A 81 -15.52 -24.24 19.18
N LEU A 82 -16.19 -25.01 18.30
CA LEU A 82 -17.24 -24.48 17.41
C LEU A 82 -18.38 -23.85 18.21
N ASN A 83 -18.86 -24.51 19.26
CA ASN A 83 -19.92 -23.99 20.11
C ASN A 83 -19.47 -22.69 20.82
N ARG A 84 -18.23 -22.64 21.34
CA ARG A 84 -17.68 -21.41 21.91
C ARG A 84 -17.57 -20.28 20.90
N MET A 85 -17.20 -20.60 19.67
CA MET A 85 -17.11 -19.63 18.57
C MET A 85 -18.49 -19.13 18.16
N LEU A 86 -19.51 -20.00 18.14
CA LEU A 86 -20.91 -19.61 17.90
C LEU A 86 -21.44 -18.70 19.01
N THR A 87 -21.18 -19.01 20.28
CA THR A 87 -21.52 -18.11 21.40
C THR A 87 -20.79 -16.77 21.32
N GLN A 88 -19.54 -16.76 20.86
CA GLN A 88 -18.80 -15.52 20.63
C GLN A 88 -19.33 -14.72 19.43
N LEU A 89 -19.86 -15.39 18.40
CA LEU A 89 -20.53 -14.74 17.28
C LEU A 89 -21.86 -14.11 17.69
N GLU A 90 -22.57 -14.73 18.63
CA GLU A 90 -23.78 -14.15 19.25
C GLU A 90 -23.44 -12.83 19.98
N SER A 91 -22.32 -12.78 20.70
CA SER A 91 -21.80 -11.53 21.29
C SER A 91 -21.28 -10.53 20.24
N ALA A 92 -20.88 -11.01 19.06
CA ALA A 92 -20.50 -10.14 17.95
C ALA A 92 -21.73 -9.53 17.27
N GLU A 93 -22.86 -10.24 17.22
CA GLU A 93 -24.13 -9.72 16.71
C GLU A 93 -24.61 -8.50 17.51
N ASP A 94 -24.52 -8.56 18.84
CA ASP A 94 -24.80 -7.42 19.73
C ASP A 94 -23.88 -6.22 19.40
N LEU A 95 -22.58 -6.47 19.25
CA LEU A 95 -21.61 -5.45 18.85
C LEU A 95 -21.90 -4.88 17.45
N PHE A 96 -22.31 -5.72 16.49
CA PHE A 96 -22.69 -5.28 15.14
C PHE A 96 -23.97 -4.46 15.15
N HIS A 97 -24.94 -4.78 16.02
CA HIS A 97 -26.15 -3.98 16.21
C HIS A 97 -25.83 -2.61 16.79
N ASP A 98 -24.94 -2.55 17.77
CA ASP A 98 -24.50 -1.30 18.41
C ASP A 98 -23.58 -0.45 17.50
N LEU A 99 -22.81 -1.09 16.62
CA LEU A 99 -21.96 -0.41 15.63
C LEU A 99 -22.71 -0.01 14.36
N LYS A 100 -23.90 -0.55 14.09
CA LYS A 100 -24.69 -0.24 12.88
C LYS A 100 -24.99 1.26 12.69
N PRO A 101 -25.39 2.02 13.73
CA PRO A 101 -25.62 3.46 13.59
C PRO A 101 -24.30 4.24 13.42
N LEU A 102 -23.24 3.84 14.13
CA LEU A 102 -21.92 4.48 14.06
C LEU A 102 -21.25 4.25 12.70
N GLY A 103 -21.37 3.03 12.18
CA GLY A 103 -20.83 2.60 10.90
C GLY A 103 -21.49 3.33 9.73
N LYS A 104 -22.79 3.62 9.82
CA LYS A 104 -23.48 4.39 8.77
C LYS A 104 -22.92 5.82 8.66
N GLN A 105 -22.76 6.52 9.79
CA GLN A 105 -22.22 7.87 9.78
C GLN A 105 -20.76 7.91 9.30
N MET A 106 -19.91 6.99 9.78
CA MET A 106 -18.54 6.90 9.28
C MET A 106 -18.48 6.53 7.79
N PHE A 107 -19.40 5.67 7.32
CA PHE A 107 -19.48 5.29 5.91
C PHE A 107 -19.89 6.48 5.04
N ASP A 108 -20.86 7.27 5.49
CA ASP A 108 -21.30 8.49 4.81
C ASP A 108 -20.15 9.53 4.75
N GLU A 109 -19.41 9.73 5.86
CA GLU A 109 -18.22 10.62 5.91
C GLU A 109 -17.08 10.13 4.99
N LEU A 110 -16.86 8.82 4.92
CA LEU A 110 -15.89 8.22 4.00
C LEU A 110 -16.31 8.44 2.54
N LEU A 111 -17.58 8.22 2.20
CA LEU A 111 -18.08 8.47 0.85
C LEU A 111 -17.97 9.94 0.45
N GLU A 112 -18.29 10.86 1.36
CA GLU A 112 -18.14 12.29 1.12
C GLU A 112 -16.68 12.69 0.91
N THR A 113 -15.77 12.15 1.73
CA THR A 113 -14.33 12.36 1.59
C THR A 113 -13.80 11.82 0.26
N LEU A 114 -14.19 10.60 -0.12
CA LEU A 114 -13.80 9.99 -1.39
C LEU A 114 -14.36 10.77 -2.59
N ASN A 115 -15.61 11.24 -2.50
CA ASN A 115 -16.22 12.07 -3.52
C ASN A 115 -15.55 13.46 -3.65
N GLU A 116 -15.12 14.06 -2.55
CA GLU A 116 -14.30 15.28 -2.58
C GLU A 116 -12.95 15.05 -3.25
N LEU A 117 -12.29 13.92 -2.95
CA LEU A 117 -11.03 13.55 -3.57
C LEU A 117 -11.20 13.34 -5.07
N ASP A 118 -12.29 12.67 -5.49
CA ASP A 118 -12.64 12.50 -6.90
C ASP A 118 -12.89 13.84 -7.59
N ARG A 119 -13.74 14.71 -7.01
CA ARG A 119 -14.01 16.05 -7.55
C ARG A 119 -12.77 16.94 -7.68
N LYS A 120 -11.81 16.77 -6.76
CA LYS A 120 -10.53 17.48 -6.80
C LYS A 120 -9.53 16.85 -7.79
N GLY A 121 -9.90 15.75 -8.45
CA GLY A 121 -9.09 15.05 -9.45
C GLY A 121 -7.98 14.20 -8.85
N TYR A 122 -8.02 13.87 -7.55
CA TYR A 122 -6.97 13.06 -6.94
C TYR A 122 -6.89 11.66 -7.55
N PHE A 123 -8.02 11.02 -7.86
CA PHE A 123 -7.99 9.69 -8.48
C PHE A 123 -7.38 9.69 -9.88
N GLU A 124 -7.68 10.71 -10.70
CA GLU A 124 -7.04 10.89 -12.00
C GLU A 124 -5.54 11.16 -11.86
N PHE A 125 -5.16 12.06 -10.95
CA PHE A 125 -3.76 12.37 -10.66
C PHE A 125 -2.98 11.14 -10.17
N PHE A 126 -3.54 10.37 -9.24
CA PHE A 126 -2.92 9.13 -8.75
C PHE A 126 -2.85 8.07 -9.85
N GLY A 127 -3.86 7.97 -10.71
CA GLY A 127 -3.83 7.08 -11.86
C GLY A 127 -2.68 7.41 -12.82
N GLU A 128 -2.51 8.69 -13.17
CA GLU A 128 -1.40 9.13 -14.03
C GLU A 128 -0.04 8.99 -13.33
N ALA A 129 0.06 9.32 -12.04
CA ALA A 129 1.28 9.10 -11.26
C ALA A 129 1.66 7.62 -11.20
N PHE A 130 0.68 6.72 -11.08
CA PHE A 130 0.91 5.28 -11.09
C PHE A 130 1.42 4.80 -12.44
N LYS A 131 0.90 5.32 -13.56
CA LYS A 131 1.44 5.02 -14.91
C LYS A 131 2.89 5.47 -15.07
N ILE A 132 3.27 6.61 -14.50
CA ILE A 132 4.67 7.06 -14.48
C ILE A 132 5.53 6.06 -13.70
N ILE A 133 5.07 5.64 -12.51
CA ILE A 133 5.78 4.64 -11.70
C ILE A 133 5.90 3.30 -12.45
N ASP A 134 4.82 2.83 -13.08
CA ASP A 134 4.80 1.59 -13.86
C ASP A 134 5.76 1.66 -15.05
N THR A 135 5.79 2.80 -15.76
CA THR A 135 6.75 3.06 -16.84
C THR A 135 8.19 3.03 -16.31
N ILE A 136 8.44 3.60 -15.12
CA ILE A 136 9.75 3.56 -14.49
C ILE A 136 10.14 2.12 -14.15
N VAL A 137 9.27 1.35 -13.50
CA VAL A 137 9.54 -0.04 -13.09
C VAL A 137 9.70 -0.98 -14.28
N THR A 138 9.03 -0.72 -15.40
CA THR A 138 9.14 -1.53 -16.62
C THR A 138 10.34 -1.15 -17.49
N THR A 139 10.80 0.10 -17.42
CA THR A 139 11.92 0.61 -18.24
C THR A 139 13.27 0.50 -17.50
N PHE A 140 13.25 0.63 -16.19
CA PHE A 140 14.44 0.63 -15.33
C PHE A 140 14.43 -0.60 -14.43
N ASP A 141 15.57 -1.27 -14.32
CA ASP A 141 15.71 -2.39 -13.40
C ASP A 141 15.76 -1.89 -11.94
N VAL A 142 15.58 -2.78 -10.97
CA VAL A 142 15.64 -2.48 -9.53
C VAL A 142 16.97 -1.80 -9.16
N GLU A 143 18.05 -2.13 -9.86
CA GLU A 143 19.36 -1.52 -9.64
C GLU A 143 19.43 -0.08 -10.16
N ASP A 144 18.78 0.23 -11.29
CA ASP A 144 18.67 1.59 -11.82
C ASP A 144 17.86 2.48 -10.87
N VAL A 145 16.77 1.94 -10.30
CA VAL A 145 15.95 2.66 -9.30
C VAL A 145 16.75 2.94 -8.02
N ARG A 146 17.67 2.05 -7.62
CA ARG A 146 18.57 2.30 -6.48
C ARG A 146 19.55 3.42 -6.76
N LEU A 147 20.19 3.41 -7.94
CA LEU A 147 21.09 4.48 -8.36
C LEU A 147 20.36 5.83 -8.45
N LEU A 148 19.12 5.84 -8.95
CA LEU A 148 18.28 7.03 -8.97
C LEU A 148 17.97 7.54 -7.56
N ARG A 149 17.58 6.67 -6.63
CA ARG A 149 17.32 7.04 -5.23
C ARG A 149 18.55 7.63 -4.56
N GLU A 150 19.72 7.06 -4.79
CA GLU A 150 20.99 7.54 -4.20
C GLU A 150 21.40 8.91 -4.75
N ASN A 151 21.03 9.21 -5.99
CA ASN A 151 21.39 10.46 -6.67
C ASN A 151 20.23 11.46 -6.82
N ILE A 152 19.04 11.17 -6.25
CA ILE A 152 17.83 11.97 -6.47
C ILE A 152 18.03 13.43 -6.02
N ALA A 153 18.75 13.64 -4.91
CA ALA A 153 19.06 14.99 -4.42
C ALA A 153 19.92 15.77 -5.44
N SER A 154 20.97 15.15 -5.97
CA SER A 154 21.86 15.75 -6.98
C SER A 154 21.13 16.04 -8.29
N ILE A 155 20.24 15.13 -8.72
CA ILE A 155 19.40 15.31 -9.91
C ILE A 155 18.45 16.49 -9.70
N LEU A 156 17.74 16.54 -8.57
CA LEU A 156 16.81 17.64 -8.27
C LEU A 156 17.52 18.98 -8.13
N LEU A 157 18.72 19.01 -7.55
CA LEU A 157 19.54 20.22 -7.48
C LEU A 157 20.00 20.66 -8.88
N THR A 158 20.40 19.73 -9.73
CA THR A 158 20.80 20.03 -11.11
C THR A 158 19.62 20.57 -11.92
N ILE A 159 18.44 19.95 -11.82
CA ILE A 159 17.22 20.44 -12.45
C ILE A 159 16.90 21.85 -11.95
N LYS A 160 16.94 22.06 -10.62
CA LYS A 160 16.75 23.38 -10.02
C LYS A 160 17.73 24.40 -10.59
N ASP A 161 19.02 24.07 -10.67
CA ASP A 161 20.08 24.94 -11.18
C ASP A 161 19.91 25.24 -12.68
N MET A 162 19.50 24.26 -13.48
CA MET A 162 19.16 24.45 -14.89
C MET A 162 17.92 25.32 -15.09
N THR A 163 16.96 25.26 -14.17
CA THR A 163 15.75 26.09 -14.20
C THR A 163 15.95 27.48 -13.62
N GLN A 164 17.16 27.84 -13.17
CA GLN A 164 17.44 29.19 -12.70
C GLN A 164 17.33 30.20 -13.88
N PRO A 165 16.79 31.41 -13.64
CA PRO A 165 16.57 32.40 -14.69
C PRO A 165 17.80 32.70 -15.54
N GLU A 166 18.98 32.76 -14.92
CA GLU A 166 20.26 33.04 -15.57
C GLU A 166 20.63 31.95 -16.59
N MET A 167 20.41 30.68 -16.25
CA MET A 167 20.70 29.54 -17.12
C MET A 167 19.68 29.44 -18.26
N LEU A 168 18.40 29.62 -17.95
CA LEU A 168 17.33 29.65 -18.95
C LEU A 168 17.55 30.78 -19.97
N ASN A 169 17.91 31.98 -19.51
CA ASN A 169 18.23 33.11 -20.38
C ASN A 169 19.45 32.81 -21.27
N SER A 170 20.50 32.21 -20.71
CA SER A 170 21.69 31.82 -21.47
C SER A 170 21.37 30.78 -22.54
N MET A 171 20.55 29.78 -22.20
CA MET A 171 20.10 28.74 -23.13
C MET A 171 19.22 29.32 -24.25
N ASN A 172 18.29 30.21 -23.92
CA ASN A 172 17.46 30.90 -24.92
C ASN A 172 18.29 31.76 -25.88
N ASN A 173 19.26 32.52 -25.35
CA ASN A 173 20.18 33.32 -26.16
C ASN A 173 21.02 32.45 -27.10
N ALA A 174 21.52 31.30 -26.61
CA ALA A 174 22.25 30.34 -27.43
C ALA A 174 21.37 29.75 -28.54
N LEU A 175 20.14 29.33 -28.21
CA LEU A 175 19.18 28.81 -29.19
C LEU A 175 18.82 29.85 -30.26
N ASP A 176 18.63 31.12 -29.86
CA ASP A 176 18.39 32.21 -30.80
C ASP A 176 19.60 32.51 -31.69
N PHE A 177 20.82 32.36 -31.17
CA PHE A 177 22.04 32.39 -31.98
C PHE A 177 22.08 31.24 -32.98
N PHE A 178 21.82 29.99 -32.57
CA PHE A 178 21.80 28.84 -33.47
C PHE A 178 20.73 28.95 -34.56
N LYS A 179 19.53 29.44 -34.24
CA LYS A 179 18.48 29.72 -35.24
C LYS A 179 18.93 30.76 -36.27
N LYS A 180 19.75 31.74 -35.86
CA LYS A 180 20.32 32.76 -36.75
C LYS A 180 21.52 32.25 -37.57
N MET A 181 22.12 31.12 -37.19
CA MET A 181 23.24 30.49 -37.90
C MET A 181 22.82 29.59 -39.06
N ASP A 182 21.53 29.46 -39.38
CA ASP A 182 21.04 28.83 -40.62
C ASP A 182 21.43 29.64 -41.89
N VAL A 183 22.36 30.59 -41.75
CA VAL A 183 23.13 31.19 -42.82
C VAL A 183 24.30 30.26 -43.12
N VAL A 184 24.10 29.33 -44.06
CA VAL A 184 25.18 28.57 -44.70
C VAL A 184 26.27 29.57 -45.09
N ILE A 185 27.46 29.45 -44.49
CA ILE A 185 28.64 30.25 -44.87
C ILE A 185 28.95 29.88 -46.32
N LYS A 186 28.40 30.67 -47.25
CA LYS A 186 28.44 30.38 -48.69
C LYS A 186 29.71 30.87 -49.37
N ASP A 187 30.54 31.63 -48.66
CA ASP A 187 31.72 32.27 -49.23
C ASP A 187 33.01 31.70 -48.67
N GLU A 188 33.96 31.40 -49.56
CA GLU A 188 35.33 31.03 -49.20
C GLU A 188 35.97 32.15 -48.37
N VAL A 189 36.19 31.88 -47.08
CA VAL A 189 36.75 32.88 -46.17
C VAL A 189 38.26 32.97 -46.43
N SER A 190 38.70 34.01 -47.16
CA SER A 190 40.12 34.31 -47.36
C SER A 190 40.85 34.64 -46.04
N PHE A 191 42.12 34.25 -45.91
CA PHE A 191 42.99 34.57 -44.75
C PHE A 191 43.02 36.06 -44.39
N PHE A 192 42.97 36.94 -45.40
CA PHE A 192 42.91 38.38 -45.17
C PHE A 192 41.59 38.82 -44.51
N THR A 193 40.47 38.20 -44.91
CA THR A 193 39.15 38.46 -44.34
C THR A 193 39.12 38.05 -42.86
N ILE A 194 39.75 36.94 -42.50
CA ILE A 194 39.88 36.49 -41.10
C ILE A 194 40.68 37.53 -40.28
N MET A 195 41.83 37.96 -40.78
CA MET A 195 42.66 38.97 -40.10
C MET A 195 41.92 40.29 -39.91
N LYS A 196 41.10 40.70 -40.89
CA LYS A 196 40.24 41.89 -40.78
C LYS A 196 39.13 41.69 -39.73
N LYS A 197 38.51 40.51 -39.67
CA LYS A 197 37.49 40.16 -38.66
C LYS A 197 38.07 40.10 -37.24
N LEU A 198 39.30 39.62 -37.06
CA LEU A 198 39.98 39.62 -35.75
C LEU A 198 40.24 41.03 -35.19
N ARG A 199 40.20 42.06 -36.04
CA ARG A 199 40.34 43.45 -35.61
C ARG A 199 39.06 44.00 -34.97
N ASP A 200 37.92 43.38 -35.24
CA ASP A 200 36.61 43.78 -34.74
C ASP A 200 36.56 43.74 -33.20
N PRO A 201 36.08 44.79 -32.53
CA PRO A 201 35.96 44.82 -31.07
C PRO A 201 35.07 43.71 -30.50
N GLU A 202 34.03 43.26 -31.20
CA GLU A 202 33.15 42.18 -30.73
C GLU A 202 33.86 40.83 -30.74
N VAL A 203 34.59 40.52 -31.82
CA VAL A 203 35.38 39.29 -31.96
C VAL A 203 36.49 39.23 -30.89
N LYS A 204 37.16 40.35 -30.62
CA LYS A 204 38.16 40.45 -29.56
C LYS A 204 37.58 40.21 -28.17
N LYS A 205 36.39 40.76 -27.89
CA LYS A 205 35.67 40.50 -26.63
C LYS A 205 35.29 39.03 -26.49
N GLY A 206 34.85 38.39 -27.58
CA GLY A 206 34.55 36.95 -27.59
C GLY A 206 35.77 36.08 -27.32
N ILE A 207 36.92 36.39 -27.93
CA ILE A 207 38.19 35.71 -27.67
C ILE A 207 38.63 35.92 -26.22
N ALA A 208 38.54 37.15 -25.70
CA ALA A 208 38.89 37.46 -24.31
C ALA A 208 37.99 36.71 -23.31
N PHE A 209 36.68 36.67 -23.56
CA PHE A 209 35.73 35.88 -22.78
C PHE A 209 36.09 34.39 -22.79
N SER A 210 36.40 33.84 -23.96
CA SER A 210 36.78 32.43 -24.10
C SER A 210 38.06 32.10 -23.31
N LEU A 211 39.04 33.01 -23.32
CA LEU A 211 40.28 32.87 -22.55
C LEU A 211 40.02 32.95 -21.04
N GLU A 212 39.20 33.89 -20.57
CA GLU A 212 38.81 33.97 -19.15
C GLU A 212 37.99 32.75 -18.70
N PHE A 213 37.10 32.25 -19.55
CA PHE A 213 36.34 31.03 -19.28
C PHE A 213 37.26 29.80 -19.13
N ILE A 214 38.20 29.59 -20.06
CA ILE A 214 39.20 28.51 -19.99
C ILE A 214 40.07 28.64 -18.73
N LYS A 215 40.51 29.85 -18.41
CA LYS A 215 41.31 30.13 -17.22
C LYS A 215 40.55 29.79 -15.93
N ASN A 216 39.27 30.15 -15.84
CA ASN A 216 38.44 29.84 -14.67
C ASN A 216 38.16 28.35 -14.53
N MET A 217 37.91 27.63 -15.63
CA MET A 217 37.77 26.17 -15.59
C MET A 217 39.06 25.47 -15.14
N ALA A 218 40.22 25.91 -15.66
CA ALA A 218 41.51 25.35 -15.26
C ALA A 218 41.84 25.63 -13.79
N GLN A 219 41.43 26.77 -13.24
CA GLN A 219 41.60 27.10 -11.82
C GLN A 219 40.69 26.30 -10.89
N GLN A 220 39.43 26.04 -11.29
CA GLN A 220 38.54 25.15 -10.53
C GLN A 220 39.00 23.68 -10.57
N GLY A 221 39.55 23.20 -11.69
CA GLY A 221 40.12 21.86 -11.81
C GLY A 221 41.36 21.63 -10.93
N ASN A 222 42.18 22.67 -10.71
CA ASN A 222 43.38 22.61 -9.85
C ASN A 222 43.09 22.81 -8.35
N GLY A 223 41.84 23.05 -7.95
CA GLY A 223 41.44 23.21 -6.54
C GLY A 223 41.32 21.89 -5.76
N HIS A 224 41.19 20.76 -6.44
CA HIS A 224 41.00 19.43 -5.82
C HIS A 224 42.32 18.65 -5.60
N SER A 225 43.47 19.16 -6.05
CA SER A 225 44.77 18.46 -5.96
C SER A 225 45.69 18.96 -4.84
N LYS A 226 45.17 19.69 -3.85
CA LYS A 226 45.95 20.20 -2.69
C LYS A 226 45.45 19.76 -1.31
N GLN A 227 44.70 18.66 -1.24
CA GLN A 227 44.46 17.95 0.02
C GLN A 227 44.75 16.46 -0.18
N ALA A 228 46.04 16.13 -0.16
CA ALA A 228 46.59 14.82 0.15
C ALA A 228 47.87 15.03 0.95
#